data_AF-A0A9P6MHK5-F1
#
_entry.id   AF-A0A9P6MHK5-F1
#
_cell.length_a   1.000
_cell.length_b   1.000
_cell.length_c   1.000
_cell.angle_alpha   90.00
_cell.angle_beta   90.00
_cell.angle_gamma   90.00
#
_symmetry.space_group_name_H-M   'P 1'
#
loop_
_entity.id
_entity.type
_entity.pdbx_description
1 polymer ?
#
loop_
_entity_poly.entity_id
_entity_poly.type
_entity_poly.pdbx_seq_one_letter_code
_entity_poly.pdbx_strand_id
1 'polypeptide(L)'
;MTVSLLPDRLCLLRFPREDLELCSHAILKHILFRDYSHSGHQQHEEPLFSYIDNSLEISIFGDAEALSKDFVKDICPRIEISTHIYRALQVDNG
;
A
#
# COMPACT_ATOMS: atom_id res chain seq x y z
N MET A 1 22.34 14.20 9.77
CA MET A 1 21.85 12.97 9.13
C MET A 1 21.49 11.97 10.21
N THR A 2 20.20 11.80 10.47
CA THR A 2 19.67 10.76 11.35
C THR A 2 18.97 9.71 10.52
N VAL A 3 19.16 8.44 10.88
CA VAL A 3 18.47 7.32 10.22
C VAL A 3 17.58 6.66 11.26
N SER A 4 16.29 6.57 10.97
CA SER A 4 15.28 5.95 11.84
C SER A 4 14.57 4.81 11.09
N LEU A 5 14.29 3.73 11.79
CA LEU A 5 13.48 2.63 11.27
C LEU A 5 12.02 2.89 11.61
N LEU A 6 11.19 3.01 10.59
CA LEU A 6 9.76 3.22 10.78
C LEU A 6 9.07 1.92 11.28
N PRO A 7 8.03 2.05 12.11
CA PRO A 7 7.30 0.89 12.63
C PRO A 7 6.50 0.16 11.55
N ASP A 8 6.25 0.80 10.41
CA ASP A 8 5.46 0.31 9.28
C ASP A 8 5.90 -1.06 8.77
N ARG A 9 4.90 -1.93 8.58
CA ARG A 9 5.04 -3.22 7.93
C ARG A 9 4.44 -3.11 6.54
N LEU A 10 5.30 -2.95 5.55
CA LEU A 10 4.86 -2.60 4.20
C LEU A 10 4.87 -3.83 3.31
N CYS A 11 3.95 -3.88 2.34
CA CYS A 11 4.01 -4.84 1.25
C CYS A 11 3.83 -4.14 -0.10
N LEU A 12 4.22 -4.85 -1.15
CA LEU A 12 4.01 -4.44 -2.53
C LEU A 12 2.88 -5.29 -3.11
N LEU A 13 1.93 -4.67 -3.78
CA LEU A 13 1.00 -5.35 -4.67
C LEU A 13 1.06 -4.78 -6.07
N ARG A 14 0.64 -5.57 -7.04
CA ARG A 14 0.50 -5.15 -8.44
C ARG A 14 -0.63 -5.87 -9.15
N PHE A 15 -1.16 -5.25 -10.19
CA PHE A 15 -2.15 -5.85 -11.08
C PHE A 15 -2.13 -5.16 -12.46
N PRO A 16 -2.63 -5.81 -13.52
CA PRO A 16 -2.68 -5.21 -14.86
C PRO A 16 -3.47 -3.91 -14.89
N ARG A 17 -3.00 -2.93 -15.65
CA ARG A 17 -3.64 -1.60 -15.70
C ARG A 17 -5.10 -1.66 -16.14
N GLU A 18 -5.44 -2.61 -17.02
CA GLU A 18 -6.82 -2.85 -17.48
C GLU A 18 -7.79 -3.28 -16.37
N ASP A 19 -7.28 -3.74 -15.22
CA ASP A 19 -8.09 -4.11 -14.05
C ASP A 19 -8.27 -2.93 -13.06
N LEU A 20 -7.84 -1.71 -13.40
CA LEU A 20 -7.94 -0.52 -12.54
C LEU A 20 -9.35 -0.32 -11.95
N GLU A 21 -10.39 -0.47 -12.77
CA GLU A 21 -11.76 -0.27 -12.32
C GLU A 21 -12.13 -1.21 -11.17
N LEU A 22 -11.63 -2.46 -11.18
CA LEU A 22 -11.88 -3.47 -10.14
C LEU A 22 -11.24 -3.09 -8.79
N CYS A 23 -10.13 -2.35 -8.83
CA CYS A 23 -9.39 -1.93 -7.63
C CYS A 23 -9.64 -0.47 -7.22
N SER A 24 -10.40 0.30 -8.02
CA SER A 24 -10.57 1.74 -7.83
C SER A 24 -11.18 2.11 -6.48
N HIS A 25 -12.16 1.34 -6.00
CA HIS A 25 -12.76 1.58 -4.68
C HIS A 25 -11.72 1.43 -3.56
N ALA A 26 -10.91 0.37 -3.58
CA ALA A 26 -9.85 0.17 -2.60
C ALA A 26 -8.80 1.27 -2.68
N ILE A 27 -8.36 1.64 -3.88
CA ILE A 27 -7.41 2.75 -4.07
C ILE A 27 -7.94 4.06 -3.48
N LEU A 28 -9.18 4.44 -3.81
CA LEU A 28 -9.79 5.67 -3.32
C LEU A 28 -9.97 5.64 -1.80
N LYS A 29 -10.28 4.47 -1.21
CA LYS A 29 -10.31 4.29 0.25
C LYS A 29 -8.98 4.67 0.88
N HIS A 30 -7.86 4.16 0.36
CA HIS A 30 -6.54 4.45 0.91
C HIS A 30 -6.06 5.90 0.69
N ILE A 31 -6.49 6.54 -0.41
CA ILE A 31 -6.09 7.92 -0.71
C ILE A 31 -6.92 8.94 0.07
N LEU A 32 -8.25 8.77 0.07
CA LEU A 32 -9.19 9.77 0.57
C LEU A 32 -9.69 9.49 2.00
N PHE A 33 -9.65 8.23 2.45
CA PHE A 33 -10.24 7.78 3.71
C PHE A 33 -9.18 7.09 4.59
N ARG A 34 -8.08 7.81 4.86
CA ARG A 34 -6.88 7.32 5.56
C ARG A 34 -7.20 6.69 6.93
N ASP A 35 -8.13 7.28 7.68
CA ASP A 35 -8.60 6.75 8.97
C ASP A 35 -9.12 5.31 8.91
N TYR A 36 -9.62 4.88 7.74
CA TYR A 36 -10.16 3.53 7.51
C TYR A 36 -9.16 2.55 6.90
N SER A 37 -7.96 3.03 6.57
CA SER A 37 -6.90 2.27 5.91
C SER A 37 -5.78 1.85 6.88
N HIS A 38 -5.97 2.08 8.19
CA HIS A 38 -5.05 1.63 9.23
C HIS A 38 -5.42 0.24 9.75
N SER A 39 -4.43 -0.66 9.79
CA SER A 39 -4.41 -1.76 10.74
C SER A 39 -4.17 -1.17 12.14
N GLY A 40 -4.75 -1.76 13.19
CA GLY A 40 -4.86 -1.18 14.54
C GLY A 40 -3.55 -1.00 15.33
N HIS A 41 -2.41 -0.88 14.64
CA HIS A 41 -1.07 -0.92 15.19
C HIS A 41 -0.24 0.37 15.03
N GLN A 42 -0.79 1.50 14.55
CA GLN A 42 0.03 2.70 14.28
C GLN A 42 -0.47 4.01 14.90
N GLN A 43 0.49 4.71 15.52
CA GLN A 43 0.45 6.08 16.05
C GLN A 43 1.07 7.10 15.06
N HIS A 44 1.33 6.73 13.81
CA HIS A 44 1.93 7.64 12.82
C HIS A 44 0.84 8.50 12.19
N GLU A 45 1.01 9.82 12.16
CA GLU A 45 0.00 10.77 11.66
C GLU A 45 -0.28 10.58 10.16
N GLU A 46 0.65 9.99 9.41
CA GLU A 46 0.47 9.70 7.98
C GLU A 46 0.86 8.27 7.63
N PRO A 47 -0.07 7.42 7.15
CA PRO A 47 0.25 6.09 6.66
C PRO A 47 1.03 6.18 5.35
N LEU A 48 2.05 5.33 5.20
CA LEU A 48 2.76 5.19 3.94
C LEU A 48 1.87 4.50 2.91
N PHE A 49 1.52 5.22 1.85
CA PHE A 49 0.81 4.69 0.69
C PHE A 49 1.38 5.32 -0.59
N SER A 50 1.90 4.49 -1.47
CA SER A 50 2.46 4.89 -2.77
C SER A 50 1.72 4.16 -3.87
N TYR A 51 1.21 4.92 -4.83
CA TYR A 51 0.53 4.43 -6.04
C TYR A 51 1.37 4.77 -7.26
N ILE A 52 1.62 3.78 -8.12
CA ILE A 52 2.38 3.93 -9.36
C ILE A 52 1.57 3.33 -10.51
N ASP A 53 1.19 4.15 -11.48
CA ASP A 53 0.59 3.74 -12.76
C ASP A 53 1.66 3.80 -13.85
N ASN A 54 1.96 2.66 -14.46
CA ASN A 54 2.79 2.59 -15.65
C ASN A 54 2.00 2.04 -16.85
N SER A 55 2.61 1.93 -18.03
CA SER A 55 1.88 1.53 -19.25
C SER A 55 1.29 0.13 -19.21
N LEU A 56 1.73 -0.75 -18.31
CA LEU A 56 1.36 -2.17 -18.27
C LEU A 56 0.63 -2.55 -16.98
N GLU A 57 1.05 -2.02 -15.85
CA GLU A 57 0.57 -2.41 -14.53
C GLU A 57 0.43 -1.22 -13.59
N ILE A 58 -0.42 -1.42 -12.59
CA ILE A 58 -0.48 -0.60 -11.41
C ILE A 58 0.27 -1.32 -10.30
N SER A 59 1.14 -0.60 -9.60
CA SER A 59 1.86 -1.07 -8.42
C SER A 59 1.52 -0.19 -7.23
N ILE A 60 1.22 -0.81 -6.08
CA ILE A 60 0.90 -0.12 -4.84
C ILE A 60 1.79 -0.64 -3.72
N PHE A 61 2.37 0.29 -2.97
CA PHE A 61 3.18 0.00 -1.80
C PHE A 61 2.54 0.65 -0.58
N GLY A 62 2.33 -0.11 0.49
CA GLY A 62 1.65 0.40 1.69
C GLY A 62 1.53 -0.65 2.78
N ASP A 63 0.72 -0.36 3.81
CA ASP A 63 0.54 -1.25 4.96
C ASP A 63 0.09 -2.65 4.54
N ALA A 64 0.86 -3.66 4.95
CA ALA A 64 0.68 -5.02 4.49
C ALA A 64 -0.67 -5.62 4.89
N GLU A 65 -1.15 -5.29 6.09
CA GLU A 65 -2.40 -5.82 6.60
C GLU A 65 -3.58 -5.15 5.89
N ALA A 66 -3.59 -3.82 5.80
CA ALA A 66 -4.63 -3.07 5.11
C ALA A 66 -4.74 -3.47 3.63
N LEU A 67 -3.61 -3.57 2.93
CA LEU A 67 -3.58 -4.02 1.53
C LEU A 67 -4.12 -5.45 1.37
N SER A 68 -3.76 -6.38 2.26
CA SER A 68 -4.27 -7.76 2.19
C SER A 68 -5.78 -7.89 2.42
N LYS A 69 -6.37 -6.95 3.16
CA LYS A 69 -7.79 -6.92 3.50
C LYS A 69 -8.62 -6.25 2.41
N ASP A 70 -8.15 -5.12 1.89
CA ASP A 70 -8.92 -4.26 0.98
C ASP A 70 -8.77 -4.68 -0.48
N PHE A 71 -7.68 -5.37 -0.84
CA PHE A 71 -7.43 -5.85 -2.19
C PHE A 71 -7.56 -7.37 -2.27
N VAL A 72 -8.74 -7.84 -2.71
CA VAL A 72 -9.11 -9.27 -2.69
C VAL A 72 -8.97 -9.89 -4.08
N LYS A 73 -8.35 -11.07 -4.15
CA LYS A 73 -8.19 -11.83 -5.42
C LYS A 73 -9.52 -12.18 -6.09
N ASP A 74 -10.59 -12.36 -5.31
CA ASP A 74 -11.92 -12.66 -5.86
C ASP A 74 -12.49 -11.49 -6.69
N ILE A 75 -12.06 -10.25 -6.40
CA ILE A 75 -12.49 -9.04 -7.12
C ILE A 75 -11.52 -8.73 -8.27
N CYS A 76 -10.22 -8.87 -8.04
CA CYS A 76 -9.19 -8.70 -9.06
C CYS A 76 -8.34 -9.97 -9.15
N PRO A 77 -8.68 -10.93 -10.03
CA PRO A 77 -8.02 -12.24 -10.08
C PRO A 77 -6.52 -12.18 -10.39
N ARG A 78 -6.10 -11.14 -11.12
CA ARG A 78 -4.72 -10.93 -11.54
C ARG A 78 -3.90 -10.10 -10.58
N ILE A 79 -4.43 -9.81 -9.38
CA ILE A 79 -3.65 -9.15 -8.35
C ILE A 79 -2.59 -10.09 -7.77
N GLU A 80 -1.37 -9.59 -7.71
CA GLU A 80 -0.25 -10.21 -7.02
C GLU A 80 0.10 -9.37 -5.80
N ILE A 81 -0.06 -9.95 -4.61
CA ILE A 81 0.40 -9.35 -3.36
C ILE A 81 1.70 -10.06 -2.97
N SER A 82 2.76 -9.28 -2.77
CA SER A 82 4.05 -9.78 -2.32
C SER A 82 3.91 -10.39 -0.93
N THR A 83 4.48 -11.59 -0.75
CA THR A 83 4.59 -12.23 0.57
C THR A 83 5.70 -11.63 1.42
N HIS A 84 6.53 -10.76 0.84
CA HIS A 84 7.62 -10.11 1.54
C HIS A 84 7.13 -8.87 2.31
N ILE A 85 7.57 -8.76 3.57
CA ILE A 85 7.29 -7.61 4.42
C ILE A 85 8.52 -6.71 4.46
N TYR A 86 8.35 -5.48 4.00
CA TYR A 86 9.36 -4.44 4.00
C TYR A 86 9.23 -3.57 5.25
N ARG A 87 10.34 -2.93 5.62
CA ARG A 87 10.39 -1.87 6.64
C ARG A 87 10.97 -0.62 5.99
N ALA A 88 10.38 0.53 6.29
CA ALA A 88 10.88 1.79 5.78
C ALA A 88 12.00 2.35 6.67
N LEU A 89 13.06 2.83 6.02
CA LEU A 89 14.10 3.63 6.66
C LEU A 89 13.85 5.08 6.31
N GLN A 90 13.70 5.93 7.32
CA GLN A 90 13.64 7.38 7.15
C GLN A 90 15.04 7.95 7.38
N VAL A 91 15.45 8.84 6.48
CA VAL A 91 16.74 9.52 6.53
C VAL A 91 16.48 11.01 6.59
N ASP A 92 16.75 11.62 7.74
CA ASP A 92 16.57 13.06 7.94
C ASP A 92 17.93 13.76 7.79
N ASN A 93 18.04 14.52 6.72
CA ASN A 93 19.15 15.42 6.45
C ASN A 93 18.77 16.81 6.98
N GLY A 94 18.81 16.97 8.30
CA GLY A 94 18.49 18.24 8.97
C GLY A 94 19.23 19.44 8.40
#